data_AF-A0A523QXG6-F1
#
_entry.id   AF-A0A523QXG6-F1
#
_cell.length_a   1.000
_cell.length_b   1.000
_cell.length_c   1.000
_cell.angle_alpha   90.00
_cell.angle_beta   90.00
_cell.angle_gamma   90.00
#
_symmetry.space_group_name_H-M   'P 1'
#
loop_
_entity.id
_entity.type
_entity.pdbx_description
1 polymer ?
#
loop_
_entity_poly.entity_id
_entity_poly.type
_entity_poly.pdbx_seq_one_letter_code
_entity_poly.pdbx_strand_id
1 'polypeptide(L)'
;MAKKLLMYSQDVGGGRFMLPVVKELIAKRIAPDRVVLVHPLSQPLFGKENIPHQKLEDAIKTVPVSFATWETYLKVHNVERVFCTTSSPYRDPSNAHLIAAARDA
;
A
#
# COMPACT_ATOMS: atom_id res chain seq x y z
N MET A 1 0.43 16.22 -13.11
CA MET A 1 -0.20 15.75 -11.85
C MET A 1 0.89 15.59 -10.81
N ALA A 2 0.61 15.82 -9.52
CA ALA A 2 1.59 15.60 -8.45
C ALA A 2 1.88 14.09 -8.32
N LYS A 3 3.17 13.74 -8.20
CA LYS A 3 3.63 12.35 -8.01
C LYS A 3 3.32 11.89 -6.59
N LYS A 4 2.88 10.64 -6.43
CA LYS A 4 2.37 10.12 -5.16
C LYS A 4 3.24 9.05 -4.53
N LEU A 5 3.24 9.00 -3.20
CA LEU A 5 3.73 7.88 -2.40
C LEU A 5 2.57 6.93 -2.07
N LEU A 6 2.66 5.67 -2.50
CA LEU A 6 1.76 4.61 -2.06
C LEU A 6 2.34 3.90 -0.84
N MET A 7 1.60 3.87 0.26
CA MET A 7 1.90 3.04 1.43
C MET A 7 0.93 1.86 1.42
N TYR A 8 1.45 0.64 1.33
CA TYR A 8 0.62 -0.57 1.24
C TYR A 8 0.88 -1.53 2.40
N SER A 9 -0.19 -1.93 3.08
CA SER A 9 -0.17 -2.91 4.17
C SER A 9 -0.95 -4.17 3.79
N GLN A 10 -0.26 -5.29 3.66
CA GLN A 10 -0.82 -6.60 3.25
C GLN A 10 -1.38 -7.40 4.45
N ASP A 11 -0.61 -7.52 5.52
CA ASP A 11 -0.93 -8.38 6.67
C ASP A 11 -0.72 -7.66 8.01
N VAL A 12 -1.14 -8.30 9.10
CA VAL A 12 -1.06 -7.73 10.45
C VAL A 12 0.38 -7.54 10.92
N GLY A 13 1.29 -8.45 10.59
CA GLY A 13 2.68 -8.42 11.03
C GLY A 13 3.44 -7.27 10.36
N GLY A 14 3.37 -7.19 9.04
CA GLY A 14 3.93 -6.08 8.26
C GLY A 14 3.27 -4.76 8.59
N GLY A 15 1.94 -4.76 8.78
CA GLY A 15 1.20 -3.59 9.25
C GLY A 15 1.72 -3.05 10.58
N ARG A 16 1.95 -3.91 11.58
CA ARG A 16 2.52 -3.50 12.88
C ARG A 16 3.91 -2.89 12.75
N PHE A 17 4.72 -3.43 11.85
CA PHE A 17 6.06 -2.90 11.58
C PHE A 17 6.01 -1.52 10.93
N MET A 18 5.14 -1.32 9.95
CA MET A 18 5.05 -0.07 9.19
C MET A 18 4.34 1.06 9.93
N LEU A 19 3.36 0.71 10.79
CA LEU A 19 2.43 1.64 11.39
C LEU A 19 3.09 2.84 12.12
N PRO A 20 4.17 2.68 12.92
CA PRO A 20 4.81 3.83 13.58
C PRO A 20 5.33 4.87 12.58
N VAL A 21 5.93 4.43 11.46
CA VAL A 21 6.45 5.37 10.46
C VAL A 21 5.31 5.97 9.63
N VAL A 22 4.27 5.20 9.30
CA VAL A 22 3.07 5.76 8.63
C VAL A 22 2.43 6.86 9.47
N LYS A 23 2.27 6.62 10.78
CA LYS A 23 1.78 7.60 11.77
C LYS A 23 2.61 8.88 11.75
N GLU A 24 3.91 8.74 11.83
CA GLU A 24 4.84 9.87 11.88
C GLU A 24 4.80 10.70 10.60
N LEU A 25 4.78 10.05 9.43
CA LEU A 25 4.69 10.71 8.13
C LEU A 25 3.39 11.52 8.00
N ILE A 26 2.27 10.95 8.46
CA ILE A 26 0.97 11.62 8.45
C ILE A 26 0.99 12.84 9.39
N ALA A 27 1.43 12.66 10.64
CA ALA A 27 1.44 13.71 11.66
C ALA A 27 2.32 14.90 11.24
N LYS A 28 3.50 14.62 10.69
CA LYS A 28 4.44 15.64 10.20
C LYS A 28 4.09 16.21 8.83
N ARG A 29 3.01 15.75 8.20
CA ARG A 29 2.60 16.12 6.83
C ARG A 29 3.72 15.89 5.79
N ILE A 30 4.56 14.89 6.03
CA ILE A 30 5.58 14.47 5.07
C ILE A 30 4.88 13.67 3.97
N ALA A 31 5.25 13.91 2.71
CA ALA A 31 4.56 13.38 1.53
C ALA A 31 3.04 13.68 1.59
N PRO A 32 2.63 14.96 1.42
CA PRO A 32 1.21 15.32 1.45
C PRO A 32 0.42 14.58 0.36
N ASP A 33 1.04 14.31 -0.79
CA ASP A 33 0.51 13.52 -1.89
C ASP A 33 0.77 12.02 -1.66
N ARG A 34 0.10 11.44 -0.68
CA ARG A 34 0.21 10.00 -0.35
C ARG A 34 -1.13 9.28 -0.42
N VAL A 35 -1.07 7.98 -0.66
CA VAL A 35 -2.21 7.06 -0.56
C VAL A 35 -1.82 5.95 0.40
N VAL A 36 -2.67 5.67 1.38
CA VAL A 36 -2.51 4.52 2.29
C VAL A 36 -3.55 3.48 1.89
N LEU A 37 -3.10 2.39 1.26
CA LEU A 37 -3.93 1.24 0.91
C LEU A 37 -3.74 0.12 1.91
N VAL A 38 -4.84 -0.45 2.39
CA VAL A 38 -4.81 -1.45 3.46
C VAL A 38 -5.64 -2.67 3.05
N HIS A 39 -4.96 -3.82 2.96
CA HIS A 39 -5.58 -5.11 2.71
C HIS A 39 -6.50 -5.49 3.89
N PRO A 40 -7.63 -6.19 3.68
CA PRO A 40 -8.61 -6.52 4.73
C PRO A 40 -7.99 -7.12 6.00
N LEU A 41 -6.95 -7.95 5.86
CA LEU A 41 -6.25 -8.56 7.00
C LEU A 41 -5.63 -7.54 7.97
N SER A 42 -5.18 -6.38 7.47
CA SER A 42 -4.54 -5.36 8.29
C SER A 42 -5.44 -4.15 8.60
N GLN A 43 -6.65 -4.09 8.03
CA GLN A 43 -7.60 -3.00 8.29
C GLN A 43 -7.91 -2.75 9.77
N PRO A 44 -8.19 -3.77 10.61
CA PRO A 44 -8.51 -3.53 12.03
C PRO A 44 -7.40 -2.80 12.79
N LEU A 45 -6.13 -3.04 12.41
CA LEU A 45 -4.97 -2.39 13.01
C LEU A 45 -4.97 -0.89 12.70
N PHE A 46 -5.18 -0.51 11.45
CA PHE A 46 -5.20 0.91 11.03
C PHE A 46 -6.44 1.64 11.55
N GLY A 47 -7.59 0.95 11.61
CA GLY A 47 -8.82 1.48 12.18
C GLY A 47 -8.69 1.80 13.67
N LYS A 48 -8.14 0.88 14.48
CA LYS A 48 -7.90 1.10 15.92
C LYS A 48 -7.05 2.34 16.20
N GLU A 49 -6.12 2.64 15.30
CA GLU A 49 -5.14 3.70 15.45
C GLU A 49 -5.58 5.02 14.79
N ASN A 50 -6.83 5.07 14.29
CA ASN A 50 -7.43 6.21 13.58
C ASN A 50 -6.57 6.73 12.42
N ILE A 51 -5.90 5.84 11.71
CA ILE A 51 -5.08 6.20 10.55
C ILE A 51 -5.98 6.33 9.32
N PRO A 52 -6.02 7.50 8.65
CA PRO A 52 -6.73 7.63 7.39
C PRO A 52 -6.17 6.66 6.35
N HIS A 53 -7.02 5.79 5.82
CA HIS A 53 -6.65 4.81 4.82
C HIS A 53 -7.81 4.48 3.89
N GLN A 54 -7.49 4.00 2.71
CA GLN A 54 -8.42 3.40 1.77
C GLN A 54 -8.30 1.88 1.84
N LYS A 55 -9.43 1.18 1.81
CA LYS A 55 -9.46 -0.27 1.76
C LYS A 55 -8.99 -0.75 0.39
N LEU A 56 -8.21 -1.82 0.36
CA LEU A 56 -7.74 -2.39 -0.90
C LEU A 56 -8.91 -2.76 -1.81
N GLU A 57 -9.96 -3.39 -1.28
CA GLU A 57 -11.13 -3.85 -2.04
C GLU A 57 -11.93 -2.72 -2.71
N ASP A 58 -11.89 -1.51 -2.14
CA ASP A 58 -12.52 -0.32 -2.73
C ASP A 58 -11.69 0.22 -3.90
N ALA A 59 -10.37 0.04 -3.86
CA ALA A 59 -9.44 0.47 -4.90
C ALA A 59 -9.29 -0.57 -6.02
N ILE A 60 -9.21 -1.84 -5.64
CA ILE A 60 -8.86 -2.99 -6.47
C ILE A 60 -9.75 -4.16 -6.04
N LYS A 61 -10.69 -4.53 -6.91
CA LYS A 61 -11.76 -5.50 -6.59
C LYS A 61 -11.33 -6.97 -6.57
N THR A 62 -10.09 -7.26 -6.96
CA THR A 62 -9.57 -8.63 -7.11
C THR A 62 -8.37 -8.87 -6.22
N VAL A 63 -8.46 -9.94 -5.41
CA VAL A 63 -7.37 -10.44 -4.55
C VAL A 63 -7.18 -11.93 -4.86
N PRO A 64 -5.95 -12.43 -5.10
CA PRO A 64 -4.69 -11.67 -5.08
C PRO A 64 -4.58 -10.69 -6.25
N VAL A 65 -3.95 -9.54 -5.99
CA VAL A 65 -3.77 -8.49 -7.00
C VAL A 65 -2.69 -8.92 -7.99
N SER A 66 -3.00 -8.89 -9.28
CA SER A 66 -2.05 -9.26 -10.34
C SER A 66 -1.01 -8.17 -10.59
N PHE A 67 0.12 -8.53 -11.19
CA PHE A 67 1.13 -7.57 -11.67
C PHE A 67 0.51 -6.49 -12.58
N ALA A 68 -0.24 -6.89 -13.61
CA ALA A 68 -0.84 -5.96 -14.56
C ALA A 68 -1.84 -5.00 -13.90
N THR A 69 -2.57 -5.49 -12.88
CA THR A 69 -3.48 -4.65 -12.09
C THR A 69 -2.71 -3.61 -11.28
N TRP A 70 -1.61 -4.00 -10.63
CA TRP A 70 -0.76 -3.04 -9.92
C TRP A 70 -0.11 -2.04 -10.86
N GLU A 71 0.46 -2.49 -11.97
CA GLU A 71 1.07 -1.62 -12.96
C GLU A 71 0.08 -0.57 -13.46
N THR A 72 -1.14 -0.99 -13.80
CA THR A 72 -2.22 -0.07 -14.22
C THR A 72 -2.57 0.91 -13.10
N TYR A 73 -2.73 0.41 -11.87
CA TYR A 73 -3.04 1.26 -10.71
C TYR A 73 -1.96 2.32 -10.47
N LEU A 74 -0.68 1.93 -10.45
CA LEU A 74 0.45 2.84 -10.23
C LEU A 74 0.47 3.95 -11.29
N LYS A 75 0.29 3.59 -12.57
CA LYS A 75 0.26 4.55 -13.69
C LYS A 75 -0.94 5.50 -13.59
N VAL A 76 -2.16 4.98 -13.46
CA VAL A 76 -3.40 5.79 -13.41
C VAL A 76 -3.38 6.75 -12.22
N HIS A 77 -2.86 6.31 -11.07
CA HIS A 77 -2.81 7.12 -9.87
C HIS A 77 -1.54 7.99 -9.73
N ASN A 78 -0.65 7.99 -10.72
CA ASN A 78 0.64 8.70 -10.72
C ASN A 78 1.48 8.40 -9.45
N VAL A 79 1.57 7.12 -9.08
CA VAL A 79 2.40 6.66 -7.97
C VAL A 79 3.84 6.52 -8.46
N GLU A 80 4.77 7.26 -7.84
CA GLU A 80 6.21 7.19 -8.14
C GLU A 80 6.96 6.33 -7.13
N ARG A 81 6.47 6.27 -5.89
CA ARG A 81 7.17 5.59 -4.80
C ARG A 81 6.22 4.66 -4.08
N VAL A 82 6.73 3.51 -3.68
CA VAL A 82 5.99 2.52 -2.89
C VAL A 82 6.72 2.27 -1.58
N PHE A 83 5.97 2.28 -0.48
CA PHE A 83 6.41 1.88 0.85
C PHE A 83 5.56 0.69 1.30
N CYS A 84 6.18 -0.48 1.39
CA CYS A 84 5.57 -1.73 1.83
C CYS A 84 6.63 -2.64 2.45
N THR A 85 6.22 -3.66 3.19
CA THR A 85 7.14 -4.73 3.60
C THR A 85 7.54 -5.58 2.40
N THR A 86 8.70 -6.22 2.45
CA THR A 86 9.07 -7.26 1.49
C THR A 86 8.17 -8.48 1.66
N SER A 87 7.91 -9.21 0.57
CA SER A 87 7.05 -10.39 0.59
C SER A 87 7.56 -11.51 -0.29
N SER A 88 7.18 -12.75 0.06
CA SER A 88 7.46 -13.92 -0.78
C SER A 88 6.44 -14.01 -1.93
N PRO A 89 6.87 -14.21 -3.19
CA PRO A 89 5.95 -14.35 -4.31
C PRO A 89 5.03 -15.57 -4.21
N TYR A 90 5.38 -16.56 -3.37
CA TYR A 90 4.60 -17.77 -3.18
C TYR A 90 3.55 -17.67 -2.07
N ARG A 91 3.76 -16.78 -1.08
CA ARG A 91 2.87 -16.63 0.08
C ARG A 91 1.99 -15.40 -0.03
N ASP A 92 2.54 -14.29 -0.53
CA ASP A 92 1.87 -13.00 -0.59
C ASP A 92 1.94 -12.42 -2.01
N PRO A 93 1.29 -13.07 -3.00
CA PRO A 93 1.40 -12.70 -4.40
C PRO A 93 0.99 -11.25 -4.66
N SER A 94 -0.04 -10.71 -3.98
CA SER A 94 -0.44 -9.30 -4.11
C SER A 94 0.72 -8.34 -3.84
N ASN A 95 1.42 -8.51 -2.73
CA ASN A 95 2.49 -7.59 -2.35
C ASN A 95 3.76 -7.82 -3.17
N ALA A 96 4.08 -9.08 -3.49
CA ALA A 96 5.19 -9.39 -4.38
C ALA A 96 5.00 -8.79 -5.79
N HIS A 97 3.79 -8.87 -6.34
CA HIS A 97 3.46 -8.25 -7.61
C HIS A 97 3.52 -6.71 -7.55
N LEU A 98 3.13 -6.09 -6.43
CA LEU A 98 3.28 -4.64 -6.23
C LEU A 98 4.75 -4.24 -6.31
N ILE A 99 5.63 -4.96 -5.60
CA ILE A 99 7.07 -4.69 -5.58
C ILE A 99 7.65 -4.83 -6.99
N ALA A 100 7.25 -5.85 -7.74
CA ALA A 100 7.69 -6.05 -9.12
C ALA A 100 7.20 -4.90 -10.01
N ALA A 101 5.91 -4.58 -9.99
CA ALA A 101 5.33 -3.50 -10.80
C ALA A 101 5.95 -2.12 -10.49
N ALA A 102 6.31 -1.87 -9.23
CA ALA A 102 6.94 -0.61 -8.81
C ALA A 102 8.40 -0.46 -9.28
N ARG A 103 9.08 -1.55 -9.68
CA ARG A 103 10.43 -1.48 -10.25
C ARG A 103 10.42 -1.13 -11.73
N ASP A 104 9.34 -1.47 -12.42
CA ASP A 104 9.19 -1.28 -13.87
C ASP A 104 8.43 0.02 -14.23
N ALA A 105 7.90 0.73 -13.22
CA ALA A 105 7.06 1.93 -13.36
C ALA A 105 7.83 3.26 -13.31
#